data_AF-A0A059CR89-F1
#
_entry.id   AF-A0A059CR89-F1
#
_cell.length_a   1.000
_cell.length_b   1.000
_cell.length_c   1.000
_cell.angle_alpha   90.00
_cell.angle_beta   90.00
_cell.angle_gamma   90.00
#
_symmetry.space_group_name_H-M   'P 1'
#
loop_
_entity.id
_entity.type
_entity.pdbx_description
1 polymer ?
#
loop_
_entity_poly.entity_id
_entity_poly.type
_entity_poly.pdbx_seq_one_letter_code
_entity_poly.pdbx_strand_id
1 'polypeptide(L)'
;RPKASEVLRHPFFWSSKMRLSFLSDVSDKVEFEIRAGNLDLLNALESTAQSVFVGNWEDEIEPAVMAELWRRRRYNGSLVRHLLRAVRNVYSHHMEFPEEVKEILGPVDDGLDAYFAIRFPKLLIESYTVVSQICIRKELLAGVLSK
;
A
#
# COMPACT_ATOMS: atom_id res chain seq x y z
N ARG A 1 -3.00 19.72 -18.55
CA ARG A 1 -1.59 19.27 -18.69
C ARG A 1 -0.89 19.57 -17.37
N PRO A 2 -0.40 18.57 -16.63
CA PRO A 2 0.28 18.80 -15.36
C PRO A 2 1.58 19.59 -15.57
N LYS A 3 1.99 20.36 -14.56
CA LYS A 3 3.30 21.04 -14.57
C LYS A 3 4.41 20.01 -14.48
N ALA A 4 5.59 20.29 -15.05
CA ALA A 4 6.73 19.35 -15.02
C ALA A 4 7.12 18.92 -13.59
N SER A 5 6.96 19.83 -12.61
CA SER A 5 7.17 19.56 -11.19
C SER A 5 6.13 18.59 -10.59
N GLU A 6 4.92 18.52 -11.13
CA GLU A 6 3.87 17.58 -10.73
C GLU A 6 4.11 16.20 -11.35
N VAL A 7 4.63 16.16 -12.58
CA VAL A 7 4.99 14.91 -13.27
C VAL A 7 6.11 14.16 -12.54
N LEU A 8 7.12 14.87 -12.01
CA LEU A 8 8.19 14.26 -11.22
C LEU A 8 7.73 13.67 -9.87
N ARG A 9 6.52 14.00 -9.42
CA ARG A 9 5.92 13.42 -8.20
C ARG A 9 5.12 12.15 -8.49
N HIS A 10 4.98 11.77 -9.75
CA HIS A 10 4.22 10.59 -10.14
C HIS A 10 4.98 9.29 -9.76
N PRO A 11 4.30 8.24 -9.27
CA PRO A 11 4.94 6.99 -8.83
C PRO A 11 5.79 6.28 -9.89
N PHE A 12 5.56 6.59 -11.16
CA PHE A 12 6.38 6.10 -12.29
C PHE A 12 7.87 6.41 -12.13
N PHE A 13 8.23 7.54 -11.52
CA PHE A 13 9.64 7.95 -11.36
C PHE A 13 10.24 7.53 -10.01
N TRP A 14 9.48 6.83 -9.17
CA TRP A 14 9.94 6.47 -7.84
C TRP A 14 10.89 5.27 -7.90
N SER A 15 11.84 5.20 -6.97
CA SER A 15 12.59 3.96 -6.73
C SER A 15 11.72 2.93 -6.01
N SER A 16 12.11 1.65 -6.06
CA SER A 16 11.43 0.56 -5.34
C SER A 16 11.28 0.86 -3.85
N LYS A 17 12.35 1.37 -3.23
CA LYS A 17 12.34 1.86 -1.85
C LYS A 17 11.27 2.92 -1.60
N MET A 18 11.16 3.91 -2.49
CA MET A 18 10.18 4.99 -2.33
C MET A 18 8.75 4.48 -2.51
N ARG A 19 8.50 3.54 -3.43
CA ARG A 19 7.20 2.88 -3.59
C ARG A 19 6.79 2.10 -2.35
N LEU A 20 7.68 1.25 -1.82
CA LEU A 20 7.42 0.47 -0.61
C LEU A 20 7.24 1.35 0.63
N SER A 21 8.04 2.41 0.76
CA SER A 21 7.89 3.41 1.83
C SER A 21 6.52 4.09 1.74
N PHE A 22 6.12 4.54 0.54
CA PHE A 22 4.82 5.16 0.35
C PHE A 22 3.67 4.22 0.75
N LEU A 23 3.68 2.96 0.29
CA LEU A 23 2.65 1.98 0.66
C LEU A 23 2.61 1.73 2.18
N SER A 24 3.78 1.71 2.82
CA SER A 24 3.90 1.59 4.27
C SER A 24 3.30 2.79 5.00
N ASP A 25 3.61 4.01 4.53
CA ASP A 25 3.07 5.26 5.08
C ASP A 25 1.54 5.31 4.95
N VAL A 26 1.00 4.86 3.80
CA VAL A 26 -0.46 4.76 3.60
C VAL A 26 -1.08 3.78 4.59
N SER A 27 -0.48 2.59 4.78
CA SER A 27 -0.93 1.61 5.77
C SER A 27 -0.98 2.22 7.18
N ASP A 28 0.08 2.89 7.60
CA ASP A 28 0.15 3.48 8.94
C ASP A 28 -0.82 4.67 9.10
N LYS A 29 -1.01 5.45 8.04
CA LYS A 29 -1.96 6.56 8.00
C LYS A 29 -3.41 6.09 8.13
N VAL A 30 -3.78 5.00 7.46
CA VAL A 30 -5.10 4.37 7.60
C VAL A 30 -5.36 3.96 9.05
N GLU A 31 -4.43 3.24 9.67
CA GLU A 31 -4.57 2.80 11.05
C GLU A 31 -4.64 3.99 12.03
N PHE A 32 -3.93 5.08 11.75
CA PHE A 32 -4.02 6.32 12.53
C PHE A 32 -5.39 6.99 12.38
N GLU A 33 -5.90 7.16 11.16
CA GLU A 33 -7.20 7.83 10.93
C GLU A 33 -8.37 7.01 11.48
N ILE A 34 -8.32 5.68 11.39
CA ILE A 34 -9.30 4.79 12.04
C ILE A 34 -9.36 5.03 13.55
N ARG A 35 -8.19 5.12 14.22
CA ARG A 35 -8.14 5.42 15.68
C ARG A 35 -8.68 6.80 16.02
N ALA A 36 -8.56 7.76 15.10
CA ALA A 36 -9.13 9.09 15.23
C ALA A 36 -10.62 9.17 14.85
N GLY A 37 -11.24 8.05 14.45
CA GLY A 37 -12.65 8.00 14.03
C GLY A 37 -12.91 8.53 12.62
N ASN A 38 -11.86 8.79 11.82
CA ASN A 38 -12.00 9.19 10.43
C ASN A 38 -11.85 7.97 9.50
N LEU A 39 -12.89 7.66 8.74
CA LEU A 39 -12.95 6.51 7.84
C LEU A 39 -12.83 6.89 6.36
N ASP A 40 -12.61 8.17 6.03
CA ASP A 40 -12.61 8.64 4.64
C ASP A 40 -11.52 7.99 3.81
N LEU A 41 -10.29 7.92 4.34
CA LEU A 41 -9.16 7.26 3.66
C LEU A 41 -9.39 5.75 3.55
N LEU A 42 -9.90 5.13 4.62
CA LEU A 42 -10.22 3.71 4.62
C LEU A 42 -11.24 3.39 3.52
N ASN A 43 -12.39 4.06 3.53
CA ASN A 43 -13.49 3.79 2.60
C ASN A 43 -13.06 4.06 1.15
N ALA A 44 -12.26 5.10 0.91
CA ALA A 44 -11.73 5.41 -0.41
C ALA A 44 -10.70 4.37 -0.89
N LEU A 45 -9.91 3.76 -0.01
CA LEU A 45 -9.03 2.66 -0.38
C LEU A 45 -9.81 1.37 -0.64
N GLU A 46 -10.76 1.01 0.22
CA GLU A 46 -11.53 -0.22 0.06
C GLU A 46 -12.41 -0.21 -1.21
N SER A 47 -12.82 0.97 -1.70
CA SER A 47 -13.53 1.07 -2.99
C SER A 47 -12.66 0.73 -4.20
N THR A 48 -11.33 0.67 -4.04
CA THR A 48 -10.39 0.28 -5.12
C THR A 48 -10.18 -1.23 -5.20
N ALA A 49 -10.73 -2.02 -4.27
CA ALA A 49 -10.43 -3.46 -4.14
C ALA A 49 -10.52 -4.24 -5.45
N GLN A 50 -11.61 -4.08 -6.20
CA GLN A 50 -11.83 -4.77 -7.48
C GLN A 50 -10.86 -4.35 -8.59
N SER A 51 -10.21 -3.18 -8.46
CA SER A 51 -9.16 -2.75 -9.38
C SER A 51 -7.81 -3.36 -8.98
N VAL A 52 -7.56 -3.54 -7.68
CA VAL A 52 -6.29 -4.00 -7.12
C VAL A 52 -6.12 -5.52 -7.20
N PHE A 53 -7.17 -6.29 -6.89
CA PHE A 53 -7.13 -7.75 -6.91
C PHE A 53 -8.51 -8.33 -7.29
N VAL A 54 -8.52 -9.58 -7.75
CA VAL A 54 -9.75 -10.33 -8.05
C VAL A 54 -10.00 -11.32 -6.92
N GLY A 55 -11.15 -11.24 -6.26
CA GLY A 55 -11.49 -12.16 -5.18
C GLY A 55 -10.70 -11.90 -3.90
N ASN A 56 -9.82 -12.85 -3.53
CA ASN A 56 -9.08 -12.85 -2.28
C ASN A 56 -7.58 -12.69 -2.57
N TRP A 57 -6.98 -11.58 -2.10
CA TRP A 57 -5.56 -11.32 -2.36
C TRP A 57 -4.61 -12.29 -1.63
N GLU A 58 -5.05 -12.98 -0.57
CA GLU A 58 -4.23 -13.98 0.13
C GLU A 58 -3.91 -15.17 -0.80
N ASP A 59 -4.77 -15.44 -1.80
CA ASP A 59 -4.57 -16.52 -2.77
C ASP A 59 -3.46 -16.23 -3.79
N GLU A 60 -3.07 -14.96 -3.93
CA GLU A 60 -1.98 -14.50 -4.82
C GLU A 60 -0.60 -14.55 -4.13
N ILE A 61 -0.56 -14.85 -2.83
CA ILE A 61 0.67 -14.91 -2.03
C ILE A 61 1.03 -16.37 -1.76
N GLU A 62 2.32 -16.71 -1.91
CA GLU A 62 2.79 -18.06 -1.64
C GLU A 62 2.45 -18.51 -0.20
N PRO A 63 1.99 -19.77 -0.01
CA PRO A 63 1.63 -20.27 1.30
C PRO A 63 2.73 -20.13 2.37
N ALA A 64 4.00 -20.27 1.98
CA ALA A 64 5.13 -20.08 2.87
C ALA A 64 5.26 -18.62 3.37
N VAL A 65 5.02 -17.64 2.49
CA VAL A 65 5.03 -16.21 2.84
C VAL A 65 3.81 -15.88 3.72
N MET A 66 2.63 -16.41 3.37
CA MET A 66 1.41 -16.23 4.18
C MET A 66 1.54 -16.83 5.59
N ALA A 67 2.20 -17.98 5.72
CA ALA A 67 2.47 -18.59 7.02
C ALA A 67 3.28 -17.64 7.94
N GLU A 68 4.34 -17.02 7.42
CA GLU A 68 5.13 -16.03 8.16
C GLU A 68 4.33 -14.76 8.50
N LEU A 69 3.49 -14.29 7.57
CA LEU A 69 2.61 -13.16 7.81
C LEU A 69 1.60 -13.43 8.95
N TRP A 70 1.00 -14.62 8.99
CA TRP A 70 0.03 -15.02 10.00
C TRP A 70 0.64 -15.17 11.40
N ARG A 71 1.95 -15.41 11.54
CA ARG A 71 2.62 -15.42 12.85
C ARG A 71 2.49 -14.08 13.57
N ARG A 72 2.41 -12.97 12.83
CA ARG A 72 2.33 -11.61 13.40
C ARG A 72 0.90 -11.12 13.52
N ARG A 73 0.06 -11.34 12.51
CA ARG A 73 -1.32 -10.84 12.49
C ARG A 73 -2.19 -11.64 11.53
N ARG A 74 -3.49 -11.76 11.83
CA ARG A 74 -4.46 -12.28 10.87
C ARG A 74 -4.85 -11.21 9.86
N TYR A 75 -5.02 -11.62 8.61
CA TYR A 75 -5.45 -10.76 7.52
C TYR A 75 -6.87 -11.15 7.09
N ASN A 76 -7.41 -10.32 6.19
CA ASN A 76 -8.66 -10.56 5.52
C ASN A 76 -8.40 -10.19 4.06
N GLY A 77 -8.37 -11.22 3.25
CA GLY A 77 -8.13 -11.22 1.82
C GLY A 77 -9.08 -10.39 0.97
N SER A 78 -10.21 -9.94 1.51
CA SER A 78 -11.13 -9.05 0.79
C SER A 78 -10.83 -7.57 1.00
N LEU A 79 -9.88 -7.21 1.86
CA LEU A 79 -9.64 -5.81 2.27
C LEU A 79 -8.28 -5.28 1.79
N VAL A 80 -8.30 -4.15 1.08
CA VAL A 80 -7.11 -3.43 0.58
C VAL A 80 -6.23 -2.98 1.74
N ARG A 81 -6.81 -2.51 2.86
CA ARG A 81 -6.01 -2.11 4.03
C ARG A 81 -5.18 -3.27 4.60
N HIS A 82 -5.68 -4.50 4.50
CA HIS A 82 -4.98 -5.67 5.01
C HIS A 82 -3.87 -6.10 4.06
N LEU A 83 -4.05 -5.94 2.75
CA LEU A 83 -2.97 -6.08 1.77
C LEU A 83 -1.87 -5.04 2.00
N LEU A 84 -2.20 -3.76 2.15
CA LEU A 84 -1.23 -2.70 2.48
C LEU A 84 -0.44 -3.01 3.75
N ARG A 85 -1.13 -3.50 4.78
CA ARG A 85 -0.49 -3.92 6.02
C ARG A 85 0.44 -5.12 5.83
N ALA A 86 0.08 -6.07 4.95
CA ALA A 86 0.95 -7.20 4.61
C ALA A 86 2.23 -6.71 3.92
N VAL A 87 2.12 -5.83 2.92
CA VAL A 87 3.28 -5.19 2.26
C VAL A 87 4.18 -4.52 3.28
N ARG A 88 3.62 -3.68 4.15
CA ARG A 88 4.38 -2.98 5.20
C ARG A 88 5.08 -3.95 6.15
N ASN A 89 4.41 -5.05 6.54
CA ASN A 89 4.96 -6.04 7.46
C ASN A 89 6.07 -6.87 6.81
N VAL A 90 5.92 -7.28 5.55
CA VAL A 90 7.00 -7.92 4.79
C VAL A 90 8.19 -6.98 4.70
N TYR A 91 7.98 -5.72 4.34
CA TYR A 91 9.07 -4.76 4.16
C TYR A 91 9.82 -4.48 5.48
N SER A 92 9.07 -4.30 6.58
CA SER A 92 9.64 -3.95 7.88
C SER A 92 10.38 -5.12 8.55
N HIS A 93 9.98 -6.36 8.26
CA HIS A 93 10.49 -7.56 8.93
C HIS A 93 11.16 -8.56 8.00
N HIS A 94 11.49 -8.16 6.77
CA HIS A 94 12.11 -9.04 5.76
C HIS A 94 13.34 -9.78 6.32
N MET A 95 14.19 -9.07 7.06
CA MET A 95 15.41 -9.64 7.66
C MET A 95 15.13 -10.76 8.69
N GLU A 96 13.94 -10.75 9.31
CA GLU A 96 13.52 -11.74 10.31
C GLU A 96 12.94 -13.02 9.68
N PHE A 97 12.68 -13.03 8.37
CA PHE A 97 12.12 -14.20 7.69
C PHE A 97 13.16 -15.31 7.45
N PRO A 98 12.73 -16.59 7.40
CA PRO A 98 13.59 -17.69 6.98
C PRO A 98 14.15 -17.48 5.57
N GLU A 99 15.30 -18.09 5.27
CA GLU A 99 15.97 -17.90 3.98
C GLU A 99 15.10 -18.36 2.80
N GLU A 100 14.41 -19.49 2.95
CA GLU A 100 13.47 -20.02 1.96
C GLU A 100 12.37 -19.00 1.58
N VAL A 101 11.92 -18.20 2.56
CA VAL A 101 10.89 -17.17 2.34
C VAL A 101 11.51 -15.92 1.70
N LYS A 102 12.73 -15.56 2.08
CA LYS A 102 13.49 -14.46 1.45
C LYS A 102 13.81 -14.76 -0.01
N GLU A 103 14.10 -16.01 -0.36
CA GLU A 103 14.31 -16.43 -1.75
C GLU A 103 13.06 -16.21 -2.62
N ILE A 104 11.87 -16.49 -2.09
CA ILE A 104 10.59 -16.23 -2.77
C ILE A 104 10.35 -14.72 -2.95
N LEU A 105 10.59 -13.95 -1.89
CA LEU A 105 10.34 -12.52 -1.84
C LEU A 105 11.37 -11.68 -2.61
N GLY A 106 12.58 -12.21 -2.78
CA GLY A 106 13.72 -11.52 -3.36
C GLY A 106 14.42 -10.56 -2.39
N PRO A 107 15.46 -9.85 -2.90
CA PRO A 107 16.20 -8.88 -2.11
C PRO A 107 15.33 -7.70 -1.67
N VAL A 108 15.74 -7.05 -0.56
CA VAL A 108 15.07 -5.85 -0.04
C VAL A 108 15.02 -4.75 -1.11
N ASP A 109 13.97 -3.94 -1.05
CA ASP A 109 13.62 -2.92 -2.03
C ASP A 109 13.22 -3.48 -3.39
N ASP A 110 14.17 -3.81 -4.28
CA ASP A 110 13.87 -4.14 -5.68
C ASP A 110 13.14 -5.48 -5.85
N GLY A 111 13.54 -6.52 -5.12
CA GLY A 111 12.89 -7.82 -5.16
C GLY A 111 11.49 -7.77 -4.57
N LEU A 112 11.37 -7.16 -3.38
CA LEU A 112 10.09 -7.00 -2.69
C LEU A 112 9.09 -6.16 -3.48
N ASP A 113 9.52 -5.04 -4.03
CA ASP A 113 8.66 -4.19 -4.85
C ASP A 113 8.20 -4.94 -6.11
N ALA A 114 9.10 -5.65 -6.79
CA ALA A 114 8.74 -6.48 -7.94
C ALA A 114 7.76 -7.60 -7.56
N TYR A 115 7.98 -8.28 -6.43
CA TYR A 115 7.12 -9.34 -5.92
C TYR A 115 5.66 -8.87 -5.77
N PHE A 116 5.44 -7.72 -5.16
CA PHE A 116 4.10 -7.15 -4.99
C PHE A 116 3.57 -6.49 -6.26
N ALA A 117 4.40 -5.81 -7.06
CA ALA A 117 3.97 -5.13 -8.28
C ALA A 117 3.50 -6.12 -9.36
N ILE A 118 4.09 -7.32 -9.43
CA ILE A 118 3.65 -8.36 -10.36
C ILE A 118 2.26 -8.90 -9.96
N ARG A 119 2.03 -9.13 -8.67
CA ARG A 119 0.77 -9.69 -8.14
C ARG A 119 -0.36 -8.67 -8.06
N PHE A 120 -0.03 -7.43 -7.70
CA PHE A 120 -0.99 -6.35 -7.49
C PHE A 120 -0.58 -5.11 -8.29
N PRO A 121 -0.61 -5.17 -9.63
CA PRO A 121 -0.06 -4.13 -10.50
C PRO A 121 -0.70 -2.75 -10.32
N LYS A 122 -1.92 -2.70 -9.76
CA LYS A 122 -2.64 -1.45 -9.53
C LYS A 122 -2.56 -0.93 -8.09
N LEU A 123 -2.01 -1.70 -7.14
CA LEU A 123 -1.99 -1.32 -5.73
C LEU A 123 -1.37 0.07 -5.50
N LEU A 124 -0.21 0.31 -6.11
CA LEU A 124 0.53 1.57 -5.98
C LEU A 124 -0.26 2.76 -6.53
N ILE A 125 -0.75 2.65 -7.77
CA ILE A 125 -1.36 3.79 -8.46
C ILE A 125 -2.74 4.12 -7.88
N GLU A 126 -3.51 3.11 -7.46
CA GLU A 126 -4.80 3.32 -6.79
C GLU A 126 -4.60 3.98 -5.42
N SER A 127 -3.64 3.47 -4.62
CA SER A 127 -3.29 4.07 -3.33
C SER A 127 -2.82 5.52 -3.47
N TYR A 128 -1.97 5.79 -4.46
CA TYR A 128 -1.50 7.14 -4.78
C TYR A 128 -2.65 8.09 -5.17
N THR A 129 -3.56 7.61 -6.01
CA THR A 129 -4.71 8.39 -6.48
C THR A 129 -5.63 8.76 -5.32
N VAL A 130 -5.97 7.79 -4.47
CA VAL A 130 -6.81 8.01 -3.28
C VAL A 130 -6.18 9.06 -2.34
N VAL A 131 -4.90 8.90 -2.00
CA VAL A 131 -4.20 9.83 -1.11
C VAL A 131 -4.15 11.24 -1.72
N SER A 132 -3.80 11.35 -3.00
CA SER A 132 -3.73 12.63 -3.70
C SER A 132 -5.06 13.37 -3.71
N GLN A 133 -6.18 12.65 -3.96
CA GLN A 133 -7.52 13.23 -3.93
C GLN A 133 -7.93 13.70 -2.53
N ILE A 134 -7.55 12.98 -1.48
CA ILE A 134 -7.82 13.40 -0.10
C ILE A 134 -7.02 14.65 0.27
N CYS A 135 -5.75 14.72 -0.11
CA CYS A 135 -4.91 15.90 0.10
C CYS A 135 -5.51 17.14 -0.57
N ILE A 136 -5.88 17.03 -1.85
CA ILE A 136 -6.52 18.12 -2.61
C ILE A 136 -7.83 18.57 -1.93
N ARG A 137 -8.68 17.63 -1.50
CA ARG A 137 -9.92 17.96 -0.79
C ARG A 137 -9.66 18.72 0.51
N LYS A 138 -8.68 18.31 1.31
CA LYS A 138 -8.30 18.99 2.56
C LYS A 138 -7.79 20.41 2.30
N GLU A 139 -6.97 20.61 1.26
CA GLU A 139 -6.47 21.93 0.86
C GLU A 139 -7.59 22.88 0.41
N LEU A 140 -8.54 22.39 -0.41
CA LEU A 140 -9.69 23.17 -0.85
C LEU A 140 -10.58 23.60 0.33
N LEU A 141 -10.87 22.69 1.26
CA LEU A 141 -11.66 23.00 2.46
C LEU A 141 -10.98 24.03 3.36
N ALA A 142 -9.66 23.93 3.56
CA ALA A 142 -8.90 24.92 4.31
C ALA A 142 -8.96 26.30 3.65
N GLY A 143 -8.89 26.37 2.32
CA GLY A 143 -9.01 27.62 1.57
C GLY A 143 -10.42 28.25 1.60
N VAL A 144 -11.47 27.44 1.72
CA VAL A 144 -12.87 27.92 1.89
C VAL A 144 -13.10 28.43 3.30
N LEU A 145 -12.61 27.73 4.33
CA LEU A 145 -12.79 28.12 5.74
C LEU A 145 -11.89 29.29 6.17
N SER A 146 -10.88 29.63 5.38
CA SER A 146 -9.99 30.78 5.60
C SER A 146 -10.50 32.09 4.98
N LYS A 147 -11.71 32.12 4.43
CA LYS A 147 -12.37 33.32 3.88
C LYS A 147 -13.64 33.64 4.67
#